data_AF-A0A8J6PM23-F1
#
_entry.id   AF-A0A8J6PM23-F1
#
_cell.length_a   1.000
_cell.length_b   1.000
_cell.length_c   1.000
_cell.angle_alpha   90.00
_cell.angle_beta   90.00
_cell.angle_gamma   90.00
#
_symmetry.space_group_name_H-M   'P 1'
#
loop_
_entity.id
_entity.type
_entity.pdbx_description
1 polymer ?
#
loop_
_entity_poly.entity_id
_entity_poly.type
_entity_poly.pdbx_seq_one_letter_code
_entity_poly.pdbx_strand_id
1 'polypeptide(L)'
;MSISGTAQVGEILTASVEPAEATASYQWQSASEQEGDYSEITDAVNNTYTLTEGESGKYIKVKAYGTGEYTGEIISDATALVTPAVQATARRKVKKTNA
;
A
#
# COMPACT_ATOMS: atom_id res chain seq x y z
N MET A 1 15.12 -0.83 1.86
CA MET A 1 13.84 -1.54 2.04
C MET A 1 13.06 -1.52 0.75
N SER A 2 12.09 -2.39 0.59
CA SER A 2 11.22 -2.44 -0.60
C SER A 2 9.76 -2.67 -0.22
N ILE A 3 8.87 -2.25 -1.11
CA ILE A 3 7.45 -2.61 -1.08
C ILE A 3 7.19 -3.57 -2.24
N SER A 4 6.45 -4.65 -1.98
CA SER A 4 5.92 -5.56 -3.00
C SER A 4 4.40 -5.63 -2.91
N GLY A 5 3.75 -6.08 -3.99
CA GLY A 5 2.29 -6.09 -4.14
C GLY A 5 1.82 -5.14 -5.25
N THR A 6 0.52 -5.16 -5.51
CA THR A 6 -0.10 -4.28 -6.53
C THR A 6 -0.73 -3.07 -5.86
N ALA A 7 -0.43 -1.86 -6.36
CA ALA A 7 -1.03 -0.62 -5.87
C ALA A 7 -2.48 -0.49 -6.37
N GLN A 8 -3.39 -1.22 -5.70
CA GLN A 8 -4.81 -1.26 -6.04
C GLN A 8 -5.65 -1.46 -4.78
N VAL A 9 -6.78 -0.77 -4.68
CA VAL A 9 -7.74 -0.96 -3.57
C VAL A 9 -8.14 -2.43 -3.46
N GLY A 10 -8.05 -2.97 -2.24
CA GLY A 10 -8.31 -4.37 -1.90
C GLY A 10 -7.08 -5.27 -1.93
N GLU A 11 -5.98 -4.84 -2.56
CA GLU A 11 -4.72 -5.60 -2.61
C GLU A 11 -3.84 -5.34 -1.38
N ILE A 12 -2.93 -6.27 -1.11
CA ILE A 12 -1.99 -6.21 0.01
C ILE A 12 -0.63 -5.74 -0.49
N LEU A 13 -0.09 -4.72 0.17
CA LEU A 13 1.31 -4.33 0.08
C LEU A 13 2.11 -4.97 1.22
N THR A 14 3.33 -5.42 0.92
CA THR A 14 4.25 -6.03 1.89
C THR A 14 5.57 -5.29 1.90
N ALA A 15 5.97 -4.81 3.08
CA ALA A 15 7.25 -4.18 3.33
C ALA A 15 8.32 -5.23 3.64
N SER A 16 9.51 -5.07 3.07
CA SER A 16 10.68 -5.94 3.34
C SER A 16 11.90 -5.10 3.70
N VAL A 17 12.58 -5.49 4.76
CA VAL A 17 13.81 -4.86 5.25
C VAL A 17 14.98 -5.82 5.07
N GLU A 18 16.19 -5.26 4.92
CA GLU A 18 17.43 -6.02 4.89
C GLU A 18 18.33 -5.55 6.05
N PRO A 19 19.02 -6.48 6.74
CA PRO A 19 19.01 -7.94 6.52
C PRO A 19 17.68 -8.59 6.91
N ALA A 20 17.37 -9.77 6.36
CA ALA A 20 16.08 -10.44 6.55
C ALA A 20 15.79 -10.87 8.00
N GLU A 21 16.84 -10.98 8.83
CA GLU A 21 16.76 -11.30 10.26
C GLU A 21 16.41 -10.06 11.12
N ALA A 22 16.40 -8.87 10.53
CA ALA A 22 16.13 -7.64 11.25
C ALA A 22 14.67 -7.56 11.73
N THR A 23 14.50 -7.22 13.01
CA THR A 23 13.20 -6.91 13.58
C THR A 23 12.93 -5.41 13.47
N ALA A 24 11.80 -5.03 12.88
CA ALA A 24 11.42 -3.64 12.72
C ALA A 24 9.94 -3.41 13.06
N SER A 25 9.62 -2.22 13.55
CA SER A 25 8.25 -1.70 13.53
C SER A 25 8.02 -0.91 12.25
N TYR A 26 6.75 -0.78 11.83
CA TYR A 26 6.38 -0.15 10.58
C TYR A 26 5.40 0.99 10.82
N GLN A 27 5.36 1.94 9.89
CA GLN A 27 4.29 2.92 9.77
C GLN A 27 4.07 3.21 8.29
N TRP A 28 2.89 2.84 7.78
CA TRP A 28 2.50 3.16 6.42
C TRP A 28 2.02 4.60 6.31
N GLN A 29 2.28 5.22 5.16
CA GLN A 29 1.95 6.61 4.90
C GLN A 29 1.39 6.79 3.49
N SER A 30 0.56 7.81 3.29
CA SER A 30 0.00 8.18 1.99
C SER A 30 0.20 9.64 1.63
N ALA A 31 0.32 9.93 0.34
CA ALA A 31 0.42 11.28 -0.21
C ALA A 31 -0.37 11.41 -1.52
N SER A 32 -0.84 12.62 -1.85
CA SER A 32 -1.49 12.91 -3.14
C SER A 32 -0.52 13.04 -4.30
N GLU A 33 0.77 13.26 -4.00
CA GLU A 33 1.85 13.44 -4.98
C GLU A 33 2.94 12.40 -4.73
N GLN A 34 3.63 11.99 -5.81
CA GLN A 34 4.67 10.95 -5.72
C GLN A 34 5.83 11.40 -4.84
N GLU A 35 6.24 12.65 -5.04
CA GLU A 35 7.17 13.40 -4.23
C GLU A 35 6.41 14.53 -3.54
N GLY A 36 6.25 14.44 -2.22
CA GLY A 36 5.45 15.39 -1.46
C GLY A 36 5.35 14.99 0.00
N ASP A 37 4.44 15.62 0.73
CA ASP A 37 4.24 15.37 2.15
C ASP A 37 3.40 14.11 2.38
N TYR A 38 4.00 13.12 3.04
CA TYR A 38 3.35 11.86 3.39
C TYR A 38 2.76 11.93 4.79
N SER A 39 1.46 11.67 4.89
CA SER A 39 0.74 11.55 6.17
C SER A 39 0.65 10.10 6.60
N GLU A 40 0.79 9.85 7.90
CA GLU A 40 0.62 8.52 8.47
C GLU A 40 -0.81 8.00 8.28
N ILE A 41 -0.92 6.72 7.95
CA ILE A 41 -2.18 6.00 7.93
C ILE A 41 -2.39 5.41 9.33
N THR A 42 -3.48 5.81 9.99
CA THR A 42 -3.80 5.36 11.36
C THR A 42 -3.81 3.84 11.46
N ASP A 43 -3.21 3.31 12.53
CA ASP A 43 -3.12 1.88 12.87
C ASP A 43 -2.40 0.99 11.85
N ALA A 44 -1.84 1.55 10.77
CA ALA A 44 -1.10 0.81 9.76
C ALA A 44 0.36 0.57 10.19
N VAL A 45 0.54 -0.29 11.19
CA VAL A 45 1.84 -0.54 11.85
C VAL A 45 2.46 -1.91 11.58
N ASN A 46 1.77 -2.75 10.80
CA ASN A 46 2.24 -4.08 10.42
C ASN A 46 3.15 -4.04 9.18
N ASN A 47 3.93 -5.10 8.98
CA ASN A 47 4.75 -5.25 7.76
C ASN A 47 3.91 -5.40 6.48
N THR A 48 2.62 -5.69 6.62
CA THR A 48 1.64 -5.74 5.52
C THR A 48 0.56 -4.67 5.71
N TYR A 49 0.07 -4.12 4.61
CA TYR A 49 -1.05 -3.17 4.59
C TYR A 49 -2.02 -3.49 3.46
N THR A 50 -3.31 -3.55 3.76
CA THR A 50 -4.37 -3.71 2.76
C THR A 50 -4.84 -2.33 2.31
N LEU A 51 -4.75 -2.05 1.01
CA LEU A 51 -5.16 -0.76 0.45
C LEU A 51 -6.67 -0.60 0.51
N THR A 52 -7.14 0.51 1.07
CA THR A 52 -8.57 0.82 1.15
C THR A 52 -8.97 1.87 0.12
N GLU A 53 -10.27 2.13 -0.01
CA GLU A 53 -10.76 3.21 -0.87
C GLU A 53 -10.17 4.59 -0.51
N GLY A 54 -9.79 4.80 0.76
CA GLY A 54 -9.14 6.03 1.22
C GLY A 54 -7.76 6.28 0.60
N GLU A 55 -7.12 5.24 0.07
CA GLU A 55 -5.82 5.32 -0.60
C GLU A 55 -5.95 5.42 -2.12
N SER A 56 -7.14 5.27 -2.69
CA SER A 56 -7.34 5.40 -4.14
C SER A 56 -6.85 6.76 -4.64
N GLY A 57 -6.00 6.76 -5.67
CA GLY A 57 -5.41 7.96 -6.24
C GLY A 57 -4.29 8.58 -5.40
N LYS A 58 -3.76 7.85 -4.40
CA LYS A 58 -2.59 8.26 -3.61
C LYS A 58 -1.37 7.41 -3.92
N TYR A 59 -0.23 7.87 -3.46
CA TYR A 59 1.03 7.14 -3.41
C TYR A 59 1.27 6.64 -1.99
N ILE A 60 1.91 5.49 -1.87
CA ILE A 60 2.15 4.84 -0.59
C ILE A 60 3.64 4.72 -0.33
N LYS A 61 4.04 5.00 0.90
CA LYS A 61 5.36 4.71 1.45
C LYS A 61 5.21 3.98 2.77
N VAL A 62 6.29 3.35 3.20
CA VAL A 62 6.39 2.76 4.54
C VAL A 62 7.71 3.18 5.17
N LYS A 63 7.64 3.55 6.44
CA LYS A 63 8.79 3.72 7.29
C LYS A 63 9.00 2.43 8.08
N ALA A 64 10.25 1.99 8.18
CA ALA A 64 10.64 0.92 9.09
C ALA A 64 11.65 1.44 10.10
N TYR A 65 11.42 1.11 11.37
CA TYR A 65 12.28 1.45 12.48
C TYR A 65 12.91 0.17 13.02
N GLY A 66 14.22 0.05 12.86
CA GLY A 66 14.96 -1.10 13.41
C GLY A 66 14.85 -1.14 14.94
N THR A 67 14.71 -2.35 15.47
CA THR A 67 14.70 -2.61 16.92
C THR A 67 15.77 -3.66 17.29
N GLY A 68 16.28 -3.58 18.52
CA GLY A 68 17.31 -4.51 19.01
C GLY A 68 18.70 -4.19 18.44
N GLU A 69 19.33 -5.17 17.81
CA GLU A 69 20.67 -5.02 17.22
C GLU A 69 20.67 -4.22 15.91
N TYR A 70 19.52 -4.17 15.23
CA TYR A 70 19.33 -3.34 14.05
C TYR A 70 18.61 -2.07 14.49
N THR A 71 19.19 -0.90 14.20
CA THR A 71 18.63 0.39 14.65
C THR A 71 18.58 1.38 13.50
N GLY A 72 17.79 2.44 13.68
CA GLY A 72 17.63 3.52 12.70
C GLY A 72 16.29 3.47 11.97
N GLU A 73 16.09 4.46 11.10
CA GLU A 73 14.91 4.61 10.26
C GLU A 73 15.31 4.46 8.80
N ILE A 74 14.55 3.67 8.06
CA ILE A 74 14.62 3.62 6.60
C ILE A 74 13.22 3.83 6.04
N ILE A 75 13.15 4.47 4.87
CA ILE A 75 11.90 4.80 4.19
C ILE A 75 11.95 4.17 2.80
N SER A 76 10.83 3.62 2.34
CA SER A 76 10.71 3.07 1.01
C SER A 76 10.63 4.17 -0.06
N ASP A 77 10.91 3.80 -1.30
CA ASP A 77 10.39 4.55 -2.44
C ASP A 77 8.85 4.51 -2.45
N ALA A 78 8.26 5.47 -3.15
CA ALA A 78 6.82 5.51 -3.35
C ALA A 78 6.36 4.35 -4.24
N THR A 79 5.20 3.78 -3.97
CA THR A 79 4.52 2.87 -4.91
C THR A 79 4.13 3.59 -6.20
N ALA A 80 3.64 2.84 -7.19
CA ALA A 80 2.78 3.42 -8.22
C ALA A 80 1.50 4.02 -7.61
N LEU A 81 0.82 4.87 -8.37
CA LEU A 81 -0.47 5.43 -7.99
C LEU A 81 -1.48 4.31 -7.71
N VAL A 82 -2.13 4.35 -6.55
CA VAL A 82 -3.13 3.34 -6.16
C VAL A 82 -4.35 3.45 -7.07
N THR A 83 -4.64 2.38 -7.80
CA THR A 83 -5.81 2.30 -8.67
C THR A 83 -7.06 1.87 -7.90
N PRO A 84 -8.26 2.26 -8.36
CA PRO A 84 -9.50 1.71 -7.81
C PRO A 84 -9.54 0.19 -7.93
N ALA A 85 -10.33 -0.46 -7.08
CA ALA A 85 -10.55 -1.90 -7.15
C ALA A 85 -11.02 -2.29 -8.55
N VAL A 86 -10.54 -3.42 -9.10
CA VAL A 86 -11.13 -3.98 -10.31
C VAL A 86 -12.56 -4.37 -9.98
N GLN A 87 -13.52 -3.52 -10.31
CA GLN A 87 -14.91 -3.89 -10.30
C GLN A 87 -15.05 -5.00 -11.34
N ALA A 88 -15.31 -6.24 -10.89
CA ALA A 88 -15.67 -7.33 -11.75
C ALA A 88 -16.85 -6.83 -12.59
N THR A 89 -16.61 -6.53 -13.87
CA THR A 89 -17.64 -5.96 -14.73
C THR A 89 -18.84 -6.89 -14.69
N ALA A 90 -19.94 -6.37 -14.14
CA ALA A 90 -21.23 -7.01 -14.21
C ALA A 90 -21.43 -7.43 -15.67
N ARG A 91 -21.64 -8.72 -15.92
CA ARG A 91 -22.14 -9.21 -17.21
C ARG A 91 -23.38 -8.37 -17.51
N ARG A 92 -23.28 -7.35 -18.36
CA ARG A 92 -24.44 -6.63 -18.90
C ARG A 92 -25.25 -7.68 -19.67
N LYS A 93 -26.20 -8.33 -19.01
CA LYS A 93 -27.24 -9.10 -19.68
C LYS A 93 -28.12 -8.05 -20.34
N VAL A 94 -27.80 -7.73 -21.59
CA VAL A 94 -28.62 -6.89 -22.45
C VAL A 94 -30.02 -7.51 -22.46
N LYS A 95 -31.03 -6.75 -21.97
CA LYS A 95 -32.43 -7.05 -22.26
C LYS A 95 -32.59 -7.03 -23.78
N LYS A 96 -32.83 -8.19 -24.39
CA LYS A 96 -33.54 -8.27 -25.67
C LYS A 96 -34.94 -8.78 -25.37
N THR A 97 -35.90 -7.88 -25.49
CA THR A 97 -37.31 -8.14 -25.75
C THR A 97 -37.45 -8.82 -27.12
N ASN A 98 -38.22 -9.92 -27.20
CA ASN A 98 -39.14 -10.32 -28.29
C ASN A 98 -39.31 -11.85 -28.34
N ALA A 99 -40.49 -12.32 -27.97
CA ALA A 99 -41.38 -13.16 -28.79
C ALA A 99 -42.73 -13.24 -28.07
#